data_AF-A0A933CJU7-F1
#
_entry.id   AF-A0A933CJU7-F1
#
_cell.length_a   1.000
_cell.length_b   1.000
_cell.length_c   1.000
_cell.angle_alpha   90.00
_cell.angle_beta   90.00
_cell.angle_gamma   90.00
#
_symmetry.space_group_name_H-M   'P 1'
#
loop_
_entity.id
_entity.type
_entity.pdbx_description
1 polymer ?
#
loop_
_entity_poly.entity_id
_entity_poly.type
_entity_poly.pdbx_seq_one_letter_code
_entity_poly.pdbx_strand_id
1 'polypeptide(L)'
;MARELRKPATTLNHLSFIYDAYVNPQYDIIDVFTLNHDCLIEKYLRSRGVIPVDGFGEPDPKVRYWNPGVFQNKESKINLFKLHGSVDWYRLRPWGYGWEQEAIGILPEGADPSRLHLDRVDGGPRILIGTFNKMLEYTGGVFLDLLWQFRHRLRLTTDLAVCGYGFADKGINTQLVEWIYSNSANRICVVHPQPVSLGNSARGAIKNKWEDWEKDRRLIVVPKRVECVTFEEIREALAHRSAS
;
A
#
# COMPACT_ATOMS: atom_id res chain seq x y z
N MET A 1 15.61 -14.39 5.93
CA MET A 1 14.49 -13.41 5.92
C MET A 1 13.59 -13.55 4.69
N ALA A 2 14.10 -13.55 3.44
CA ALA A 2 13.28 -13.65 2.22
C ALA A 2 12.47 -14.97 2.05
N ARG A 3 12.88 -16.06 2.72
CA ARG A 3 12.22 -17.38 2.61
C ARG A 3 10.92 -17.50 3.42
N GLU A 4 10.76 -16.71 4.49
CA GLU A 4 9.54 -16.69 5.32
C GLU A 4 8.40 -15.89 4.64
N LEU A 5 8.74 -14.84 3.87
CA LEU A 5 7.78 -14.02 3.12
C LEU A 5 7.16 -14.72 1.89
N ARG A 6 7.59 -15.94 1.59
CA ARG A 6 7.11 -16.75 0.46
C ARG A 6 6.24 -17.93 0.90
N LYS A 7 6.02 -18.13 2.21
CA LYS A 7 5.14 -19.20 2.69
C LYS A 7 3.69 -18.89 2.30
N PRO A 8 2.93 -19.86 1.75
CA PRO A 8 1.52 -19.66 1.46
C PRO A 8 0.76 -19.44 2.78
N ALA A 9 -0.04 -18.38 2.84
CA ALA A 9 -0.93 -18.15 3.98
C ALA A 9 -1.99 -19.26 4.03
N THR A 10 -2.22 -19.83 5.21
CA THR A 10 -3.14 -20.95 5.42
C THR A 10 -4.61 -20.58 5.21
N THR A 11 -4.97 -19.29 5.37
CA THR A 11 -6.25 -18.72 4.94
C THR A 11 -6.10 -17.22 4.61
N LEU A 12 -6.77 -16.73 3.56
CA LEU A 12 -6.74 -15.32 3.15
C LEU A 12 -7.99 -14.54 3.58
N ASN A 13 -8.84 -15.14 4.41
CA ASN A 13 -10.13 -14.55 4.82
C ASN A 13 -9.98 -13.21 5.56
N HIS A 14 -8.81 -12.94 6.15
CA HIS A 14 -8.49 -11.68 6.80
C HIS A 14 -8.39 -10.48 5.84
N LEU A 15 -8.39 -10.70 4.52
CA LEU A 15 -8.42 -9.66 3.49
C LEU A 15 -9.81 -9.49 2.86
N SER A 16 -10.84 -10.18 3.38
CA SER A 16 -12.22 -10.14 2.87
C SER A 16 -12.78 -8.73 2.73
N PHE A 17 -12.51 -7.87 3.71
CA PHE A 17 -12.98 -6.48 3.69
C PHE A 17 -12.54 -5.70 2.45
N ILE A 18 -11.41 -6.04 1.81
CA ILE A 18 -10.96 -5.40 0.57
C ILE A 18 -11.87 -5.80 -0.60
N TYR A 19 -12.23 -7.09 -0.66
CA TYR A 19 -13.15 -7.58 -1.69
C TYR A 19 -14.58 -7.05 -1.46
N ASP A 20 -15.01 -6.97 -0.21
CA ASP A 20 -16.30 -6.40 0.16
C ASP A 20 -16.40 -4.93 -0.28
N ALA A 21 -15.32 -4.15 -0.11
CA ALA A 21 -15.22 -2.79 -0.64
C ALA A 21 -15.30 -2.76 -2.18
N TYR A 22 -14.63 -3.71 -2.85
CA TYR A 22 -14.65 -3.84 -4.31
C TYR A 22 -16.04 -4.17 -4.87
N VAL A 23 -16.84 -5.02 -4.22
CA VAL A 23 -18.20 -5.34 -4.70
C VAL A 23 -19.24 -4.30 -4.28
N ASN A 24 -18.93 -3.42 -3.32
CA ASN A 24 -19.86 -2.40 -2.87
C ASN A 24 -20.06 -1.32 -3.96
N PRO A 25 -21.30 -1.09 -4.44
CA PRO A 25 -21.57 -0.17 -5.55
C PRO A 25 -21.40 1.31 -5.18
N GLN A 26 -21.28 1.66 -3.90
CA GLN A 26 -21.09 3.04 -3.45
C GLN A 26 -19.69 3.58 -3.79
N TYR A 27 -18.73 2.70 -4.06
CA TYR A 27 -17.35 3.06 -4.35
C TYR A 27 -17.05 2.75 -5.81
N ASP A 28 -16.57 3.74 -6.56
CA ASP A 28 -16.17 3.53 -7.96
C ASP A 28 -14.71 3.07 -8.07
N ILE A 29 -13.87 3.55 -7.14
CA ILE A 29 -12.43 3.28 -7.08
C ILE A 29 -12.04 3.02 -5.63
N ILE A 30 -11.24 1.97 -5.41
CA ILE A 30 -10.62 1.60 -4.15
C ILE A 30 -9.10 1.69 -4.32
N ASP A 31 -8.49 2.68 -3.66
CA ASP A 31 -7.03 2.80 -3.61
C ASP A 31 -6.50 2.09 -2.37
N VAL A 32 -5.75 1.01 -2.56
CA VAL A 32 -5.11 0.22 -1.50
C VAL A 32 -3.64 0.56 -1.43
N PHE A 33 -3.22 1.14 -0.32
CA PHE A 33 -1.80 1.39 -0.02
C PHE A 33 -1.30 0.38 1.00
N THR A 34 -0.20 -0.30 0.70
CA THR A 34 0.43 -1.24 1.62
C THR A 34 1.90 -0.94 1.82
N LEU A 35 2.35 -1.16 3.06
CA LEU A 35 3.74 -1.10 3.48
C LEU A 35 4.37 -2.50 3.57
N ASN A 36 3.57 -3.55 3.35
CA ASN A 36 4.01 -4.93 3.33
C ASN A 36 4.69 -5.24 1.99
N HIS A 37 5.72 -6.09 2.04
CA HIS A 37 6.48 -6.47 0.86
C HIS A 37 5.98 -7.76 0.20
N ASP A 38 5.21 -8.58 0.92
CA ASP A 38 4.64 -9.83 0.43
C ASP A 38 3.58 -9.60 -0.67
N CYS A 39 3.15 -10.67 -1.33
CA CYS A 39 2.17 -10.62 -2.43
C CYS A 39 0.77 -11.14 -2.01
N LEU A 40 0.43 -11.07 -0.71
CA LEU A 40 -0.81 -11.67 -0.20
C LEU A 40 -2.05 -10.98 -0.75
N ILE A 41 -2.04 -9.65 -0.88
CA ILE A 41 -3.18 -8.87 -1.41
C ILE A 41 -3.41 -9.21 -2.88
N GLU A 42 -2.35 -9.27 -3.69
CA GLU A 42 -2.45 -9.64 -5.10
C GLU A 42 -2.98 -11.06 -5.27
N LYS A 43 -2.42 -12.02 -4.52
CA LYS A 43 -2.85 -13.42 -4.57
C LYS A 43 -4.31 -13.55 -4.15
N TYR A 44 -4.71 -12.84 -3.10
CA TYR A 44 -6.10 -12.79 -2.64
C TYR A 44 -7.05 -12.25 -3.71
N LEU A 45 -6.79 -11.06 -4.25
CA LEU A 45 -7.64 -10.45 -5.27
C LEU A 45 -7.72 -11.31 -6.53
N ARG A 46 -6.59 -11.85 -7.01
CA ARG A 46 -6.57 -12.74 -8.18
C ARG A 46 -7.36 -14.03 -7.94
N SER A 47 -7.29 -14.60 -6.73
CA SER A 47 -8.12 -15.77 -6.36
C SER A 47 -9.63 -15.49 -6.38
N ARG A 48 -10.02 -14.22 -6.36
CA ARG A 48 -11.42 -13.75 -6.46
C ARG A 48 -11.77 -13.25 -7.86
N GLY A 49 -10.89 -13.46 -8.85
CA GLY A 49 -11.08 -13.00 -10.23
C GLY A 49 -10.84 -11.50 -10.42
N VAL A 50 -10.22 -10.81 -9.45
CA VAL A 50 -9.94 -9.38 -9.51
C VAL A 50 -8.46 -9.16 -9.83
N ILE A 51 -8.17 -8.39 -10.88
CA ILE A 51 -6.80 -8.02 -11.25
C ILE A 51 -6.58 -6.56 -10.83
N PRO A 52 -5.81 -6.29 -9.78
CA PRO A 52 -5.52 -4.91 -9.39
C PRO A 52 -4.58 -4.24 -10.38
N VAL A 53 -4.73 -2.93 -10.55
CA VAL A 53 -3.72 -2.09 -11.20
C VAL A 53 -2.63 -1.81 -10.17
N ASP A 54 -1.43 -2.34 -10.41
CA ASP A 54 -0.32 -2.37 -9.46
C ASP A 54 0.88 -1.49 -9.88
N GLY A 55 0.71 -0.70 -10.95
CA GLY A 55 1.75 0.18 -11.49
C GLY A 55 2.71 -0.50 -12.47
N PHE A 56 2.46 -1.76 -12.84
CA PHE A 56 3.24 -2.47 -13.86
C PHE A 56 2.41 -2.70 -15.12
N GLY A 57 3.05 -2.49 -16.27
CA GLY A 57 2.43 -2.68 -17.58
C GLY A 57 2.11 -4.14 -17.91
N GLU A 58 1.63 -4.34 -19.13
CA GLU A 58 1.46 -5.68 -19.69
C GLU A 58 2.81 -6.40 -19.82
N PRO A 59 2.82 -7.75 -19.78
CA PRO A 59 4.05 -8.52 -19.94
C PRO A 59 4.70 -8.29 -21.31
N ASP A 60 5.99 -7.94 -21.33
CA ASP A 60 6.80 -7.81 -22.54
C ASP A 60 8.16 -8.52 -22.36
N PRO A 61 8.43 -9.61 -23.11
CA PRO A 61 7.47 -10.61 -23.56
C PRO A 61 6.89 -11.44 -22.40
N LYS A 62 7.52 -11.38 -21.21
CA LYS A 62 7.10 -12.07 -19.98
C LYS A 62 7.29 -11.22 -18.73
N VAL A 63 8.01 -10.11 -18.84
CA VAL A 63 8.33 -9.22 -17.72
C VAL A 63 7.32 -8.10 -17.72
N ARG A 64 6.74 -7.81 -16.56
CA ARG A 64 5.92 -6.61 -16.41
C ARG A 64 6.82 -5.51 -15.89
N TYR A 65 7.03 -4.46 -16.68
CA TYR A 65 7.88 -3.33 -16.30
C TYR A 65 7.08 -2.22 -15.60
N TRP A 66 7.73 -1.52 -14.67
CA TRP A 66 7.14 -0.38 -13.98
C TRP A 66 6.68 0.66 -14.99
N ASN A 67 5.40 1.00 -14.93
CA ASN A 67 4.77 1.99 -15.77
C ASN A 67 3.67 2.67 -14.93
N PRO A 68 3.98 3.78 -14.23
CA PRO A 68 2.99 4.44 -13.36
C PRO A 68 1.83 5.05 -14.16
N GLY A 69 1.93 5.15 -15.49
CA GLY A 69 0.85 5.60 -16.37
C GLY A 69 -0.39 4.70 -16.31
N VAL A 70 -0.25 3.42 -15.95
CA VAL A 70 -1.40 2.51 -15.85
C VAL A 70 -2.41 2.92 -14.78
N PHE A 71 -2.00 3.68 -13.76
CA PHE A 71 -2.92 4.21 -12.73
C PHE A 71 -3.88 5.29 -13.26
N GLN A 72 -3.68 5.76 -14.49
CA GLN A 72 -4.63 6.65 -15.17
C GLN A 72 -5.79 5.89 -15.82
N ASN A 73 -5.66 4.56 -15.98
CA ASN A 73 -6.75 3.73 -16.47
C ASN A 73 -7.89 3.69 -15.43
N LYS A 74 -9.10 4.07 -15.86
CA LYS A 74 -10.31 4.11 -15.03
C LYS A 74 -11.14 2.83 -15.10
N GLU A 75 -10.71 1.84 -15.87
CA GLU A 75 -11.43 0.56 -16.05
C GLU A 75 -11.28 -0.37 -14.84
N SER A 76 -10.21 -0.24 -14.06
CA SER A 76 -10.05 -0.98 -12.82
C SER A 76 -10.62 -0.23 -11.65
N LYS A 77 -11.49 -0.90 -10.89
CA LYS A 77 -12.00 -0.40 -9.61
C LYS A 77 -10.97 -0.49 -8.48
N ILE A 78 -9.88 -1.25 -8.61
CA ILE A 78 -8.89 -1.37 -7.52
C ILE A 78 -7.47 -1.06 -8.00
N ASN A 79 -6.85 -0.10 -7.31
CA ASN A 79 -5.45 0.27 -7.47
C ASN A 79 -4.67 -0.21 -6.24
N LEU A 80 -3.54 -0.87 -6.44
CA LEU A 80 -2.68 -1.37 -5.38
C LEU A 80 -1.31 -0.72 -5.44
N PHE A 81 -0.93 -0.03 -4.36
CA PHE A 81 0.33 0.69 -4.24
C PHE A 81 1.18 0.07 -3.14
N LYS A 82 2.34 -0.49 -3.51
CA LYS A 82 3.32 -1.04 -2.55
C LYS A 82 4.39 -0.02 -2.22
N LEU A 83 4.12 0.84 -1.23
CA LEU A 83 4.95 2.00 -0.89
C LEU A 83 6.38 1.64 -0.47
N HIS A 84 6.61 0.41 -0.02
CA HIS A 84 7.94 -0.10 0.33
C HIS A 84 8.49 -1.14 -0.67
N GLY A 85 7.91 -1.20 -1.87
CA GLY A 85 8.28 -2.20 -2.87
C GLY A 85 7.83 -3.61 -2.51
N SER A 86 8.34 -4.59 -3.24
CA SER A 86 7.89 -5.98 -3.07
C SER A 86 8.99 -7.02 -3.27
N VAL A 87 8.76 -8.20 -2.71
CA VAL A 87 9.64 -9.37 -2.81
C VAL A 87 9.77 -9.96 -4.22
N ASP A 88 8.90 -9.54 -5.15
CA ASP A 88 8.90 -9.94 -6.56
C ASP A 88 9.32 -8.81 -7.52
N TRP A 89 9.70 -7.64 -7.00
CA TRP A 89 10.21 -6.53 -7.81
C TRP A 89 11.72 -6.62 -7.94
N TYR A 90 12.25 -6.51 -9.15
CA TYR A 90 13.69 -6.57 -9.41
C TYR A 90 14.12 -5.40 -10.30
N ARG A 91 15.33 -4.88 -10.07
CA ARG A 91 16.00 -4.01 -11.04
C ARG A 91 16.65 -4.89 -12.10
N LEU A 92 16.16 -4.77 -13.32
CA LEU A 92 16.50 -5.63 -14.43
C LEU A 92 17.25 -4.82 -15.49
N ARG A 93 18.28 -5.42 -16.09
CA ARG A 93 19.01 -4.85 -17.20
C ARG A 93 19.17 -5.86 -18.33
N PRO A 94 18.79 -5.53 -19.57
CA PRO A 94 19.08 -6.38 -20.73
C PRO A 94 20.59 -6.52 -21.00
N TRP A 95 21.01 -7.72 -21.40
CA TRP A 95 22.42 -7.98 -21.74
C TRP A 95 22.90 -7.14 -22.91
N GLY A 96 24.10 -6.58 -22.78
CA GLY A 96 24.71 -5.72 -23.82
C GLY A 96 24.19 -4.29 -23.83
N TYR A 97 23.31 -3.90 -22.89
CA TYR A 97 22.80 -2.53 -22.75
C TYR A 97 23.33 -1.85 -21.49
N GLY A 98 23.36 -0.52 -21.51
CA GLY A 98 23.85 0.30 -20.40
C GLY A 98 22.79 0.58 -19.33
N TRP A 99 23.12 1.52 -18.46
CA TRP A 99 22.30 1.94 -17.32
C TRP A 99 20.96 2.56 -17.73
N GLU A 100 20.88 3.08 -18.96
CA GLU A 100 19.69 3.69 -19.56
C GLU A 100 18.54 2.71 -19.82
N GLN A 101 18.84 1.41 -19.91
CA GLN A 101 17.84 0.35 -20.09
C GLN A 101 17.47 -0.36 -18.78
N GLU A 102 17.96 0.14 -17.64
CA GLU A 102 17.60 -0.43 -16.35
C GLU A 102 16.18 -0.04 -15.95
N ALA A 103 15.37 -1.05 -15.64
CA ALA A 103 13.98 -0.85 -15.23
C ALA A 103 13.63 -1.72 -14.03
N ILE A 104 12.64 -1.27 -13.27
CA ILE A 104 12.01 -2.11 -12.25
C ILE A 104 11.01 -3.01 -12.96
N GLY A 105 11.08 -4.31 -12.72
CA GLY A 105 10.16 -5.28 -13.33
C GLY A 105 9.82 -6.44 -12.42
N ILE A 106 8.68 -7.06 -12.72
CA ILE A 106 8.18 -8.28 -12.10
C ILE A 106 8.39 -9.43 -13.09
N LEU A 107 9.03 -10.48 -12.60
CA LEU A 107 9.26 -11.72 -13.34
C LEU A 107 8.14 -12.72 -13.03
N PRO A 108 7.79 -13.61 -13.97
CA PRO A 108 6.90 -14.74 -13.67
C PRO A 108 7.44 -15.57 -12.50
N GLU A 109 6.55 -16.18 -11.72
CA GLU A 109 6.96 -17.02 -10.60
C GLU A 109 7.87 -18.17 -11.07
N GLY A 110 9.02 -18.32 -10.40
CA GLY A 110 10.03 -19.32 -10.77
C GLY A 110 10.87 -18.98 -12.00
N ALA A 111 10.67 -17.83 -12.66
CA ALA A 111 11.48 -17.45 -13.80
C ALA A 111 12.93 -17.10 -13.42
N ASP A 112 13.86 -17.59 -14.24
CA ASP A 112 15.28 -17.22 -14.20
C ASP A 112 15.52 -16.03 -15.15
N PRO A 113 15.94 -14.85 -14.63
CA PRO A 113 16.25 -13.68 -15.46
C PRO A 113 17.23 -13.97 -16.59
N SER A 114 18.19 -14.86 -16.37
CA SER A 114 19.24 -15.20 -17.35
C SER A 114 18.64 -15.86 -18.59
N ARG A 115 17.55 -16.62 -18.43
CA ARG A 115 16.79 -17.22 -19.55
C ARG A 115 16.01 -16.20 -20.37
N LEU A 116 15.89 -14.97 -19.86
CA LEU A 116 15.28 -13.83 -20.54
C LEU A 116 16.34 -12.82 -21.01
N HIS A 117 17.63 -13.16 -20.93
CA HIS A 117 18.75 -12.25 -21.24
C HIS A 117 18.74 -10.97 -20.39
N LEU A 118 18.37 -11.11 -19.11
CA LEU A 118 18.31 -10.02 -18.13
C LEU A 118 19.24 -10.30 -16.95
N ASP A 119 19.94 -9.26 -16.50
CA ASP A 119 20.68 -9.24 -15.23
C ASP A 119 19.84 -8.66 -14.10
N ARG A 120 19.99 -9.21 -12.89
CA ARG A 120 19.53 -8.57 -11.65
C ARG A 120 20.62 -7.67 -11.10
N VAL A 121 20.44 -6.36 -11.26
CA VAL A 121 21.49 -5.37 -10.95
C VAL A 121 21.84 -5.36 -9.46
N ASP A 122 20.85 -5.44 -8.57
CA ASP A 122 21.09 -5.34 -7.11
C ASP A 122 21.10 -6.70 -6.39
N GLY A 123 21.11 -7.82 -7.14
CA GLY A 123 21.15 -9.19 -6.59
C GLY A 123 19.91 -9.65 -5.81
N GLY A 124 19.02 -8.75 -5.41
CA GLY A 124 17.84 -9.02 -4.58
C GLY A 124 16.59 -8.22 -4.97
N PRO A 125 15.47 -8.45 -4.28
CA PRO A 125 14.24 -7.72 -4.53
C PRO A 125 14.36 -6.25 -4.13
N ARG A 126 13.59 -5.39 -4.80
CA ARG A 126 13.55 -3.94 -4.54
C ARG A 126 12.54 -3.65 -3.44
N ILE A 127 13.06 -3.50 -2.22
CA ILE A 127 12.29 -3.27 -1.00
C ILE A 127 12.95 -2.20 -0.12
N LEU A 128 12.14 -1.35 0.51
CA LEU A 128 12.59 -0.35 1.47
C LEU A 128 12.68 -0.96 2.88
N ILE A 129 13.90 -1.18 3.38
CA ILE A 129 14.15 -1.74 4.73
C ILE A 129 14.96 -0.75 5.58
N GLY A 130 14.73 -0.76 6.89
CA GLY A 130 15.47 0.06 7.86
C GLY A 130 14.81 1.40 8.13
N THR A 131 15.27 2.12 9.15
CA THR A 131 14.61 3.38 9.59
C THR A 131 15.34 4.64 9.11
N PHE A 132 16.65 4.58 8.87
CA PHE A 132 17.46 5.78 8.63
C PHE A 132 17.59 6.19 7.16
N ASN A 133 17.58 5.26 6.19
CA ASN A 133 17.75 5.57 4.76
C ASN A 133 16.45 5.66 3.94
N LYS A 134 15.31 5.23 4.49
CA LYS A 134 14.01 5.25 3.78
C LYS A 134 13.62 6.63 3.24
N MET A 135 13.89 7.68 4.01
CA MET A 135 13.56 9.04 3.60
C MET A 135 14.32 9.47 2.33
N LEU A 136 15.57 9.02 2.16
CA LEU A 136 16.35 9.27 0.96
C LEU A 136 15.87 8.36 -0.19
N GLU A 137 15.50 7.12 0.11
CA GLU A 137 15.03 6.19 -0.91
C GLU A 137 13.66 6.59 -1.48
N TYR A 138 12.81 7.25 -0.70
CA TYR A 138 11.57 7.89 -1.20
C TYR A 138 11.83 8.99 -2.23
N THR A 139 13.04 9.55 -2.34
CA THR A 139 13.32 10.66 -3.27
C THR A 139 13.78 10.20 -4.65
N GLY A 140 13.72 8.90 -4.97
CA GLY A 140 14.19 8.39 -6.27
C GLY A 140 13.34 7.26 -6.87
N GLY A 141 13.29 7.23 -8.20
CA GLY A 141 12.72 6.15 -9.00
C GLY A 141 11.29 5.76 -8.62
N VAL A 142 11.00 4.47 -8.63
CA VAL A 142 9.68 3.88 -8.33
C VAL A 142 9.09 4.37 -7.00
N PHE A 143 9.92 4.61 -5.98
CA PHE A 143 9.42 5.02 -4.66
C PHE A 143 8.96 6.48 -4.63
N LEU A 144 9.58 7.35 -5.44
CA LEU A 144 9.12 8.73 -5.62
C LEU A 144 7.74 8.75 -6.30
N ASP A 145 7.57 7.95 -7.36
CA ASP A 145 6.29 7.82 -8.06
C ASP A 145 5.19 7.32 -7.11
N LEU A 146 5.48 6.29 -6.31
CA LEU A 146 4.56 5.73 -5.33
C LEU A 146 4.19 6.72 -4.23
N LEU A 147 5.17 7.46 -3.69
CA LEU A 147 4.91 8.49 -2.69
C LEU A 147 4.09 9.65 -3.29
N TRP A 148 4.35 10.02 -4.54
CA TRP A 148 3.54 10.99 -5.26
C TRP A 148 2.09 10.52 -5.41
N GLN A 149 1.88 9.25 -5.81
CA GLN A 149 0.54 8.66 -5.91
C GLN A 149 -0.16 8.69 -4.56
N PHE A 150 0.51 8.28 -3.48
CA PHE A 150 -0.06 8.34 -2.13
C PHE A 150 -0.48 9.75 -1.74
N ARG A 151 0.39 10.74 -1.91
CA ARG A 151 0.07 12.16 -1.66
C ARG A 151 -1.09 12.63 -2.52
N HIS A 152 -1.13 12.24 -3.80
CA HIS A 152 -2.15 12.66 -4.73
C HIS A 152 -3.52 12.08 -4.36
N ARG A 153 -3.61 10.76 -4.11
CA ARG A 153 -4.86 10.09 -3.75
C ARG A 153 -5.40 10.54 -2.40
N LEU A 154 -4.54 10.81 -1.42
CA LEU A 154 -4.96 11.44 -0.17
C LEU A 154 -5.70 12.76 -0.43
N ARG A 155 -5.23 13.62 -1.34
CA ARG A 155 -5.93 14.89 -1.65
C ARG A 155 -7.30 14.70 -2.34
N LEU A 156 -7.58 13.52 -2.88
CA LEU A 156 -8.83 13.21 -3.56
C LEU A 156 -9.86 12.54 -2.64
N THR A 157 -9.47 12.18 -1.42
CA THR A 157 -10.36 11.53 -0.45
C THR A 157 -10.45 12.32 0.86
N THR A 158 -11.61 12.21 1.51
CA THR A 158 -11.83 12.66 2.88
C THR A 158 -11.72 11.53 3.89
N ASP A 159 -11.78 10.28 3.43
CA ASP A 159 -11.88 9.11 4.30
C ASP A 159 -10.69 8.18 4.05
N LEU A 160 -10.06 7.75 5.15
CA LEU A 160 -8.93 6.82 5.13
C LEU A 160 -9.13 5.72 6.16
N ALA A 161 -9.11 4.46 5.73
CA ALA A 161 -9.02 3.31 6.61
C ALA A 161 -7.56 2.88 6.79
N VAL A 162 -7.11 2.70 8.03
CA VAL A 162 -5.76 2.25 8.38
C VAL A 162 -5.85 0.93 9.13
N CYS A 163 -5.37 -0.14 8.53
CA CYS A 163 -5.48 -1.50 9.06
C CYS A 163 -4.08 -2.07 9.35
N GLY A 164 -3.81 -2.40 10.62
CA GLY A 164 -2.56 -3.10 10.99
C GLY A 164 -1.27 -2.29 10.83
N TYR A 165 -1.35 -0.95 10.73
CA TYR A 165 -0.18 -0.09 10.64
C TYR A 165 0.22 0.48 12.00
N GLY A 166 1.47 0.25 12.41
CA GLY A 166 2.02 0.66 13.71
C GLY A 166 2.47 2.12 13.83
N PHE A 167 2.29 2.96 12.80
CA PHE A 167 2.73 4.37 12.80
C PHE A 167 4.22 4.59 13.12
N ALA A 168 5.09 3.66 12.72
CA ALA A 168 6.54 3.76 12.94
C ALA A 168 7.30 4.46 11.79
N ASP A 169 6.67 4.62 10.61
CA ASP A 169 7.28 5.21 9.42
C ASP A 169 7.05 6.73 9.38
N LYS A 170 8.13 7.50 9.55
CA LYS A 170 8.05 8.97 9.59
C LYS A 170 7.60 9.55 8.25
N GLY A 171 8.02 8.97 7.12
CA GLY A 171 7.70 9.47 5.79
C GLY A 171 6.20 9.43 5.54
N ILE A 172 5.60 8.27 5.82
CA ILE A 172 4.14 8.05 5.71
C ILE A 172 3.38 8.90 6.74
N ASN A 173 3.81 8.90 8.00
CA ASN A 173 3.15 9.66 9.05
C ASN A 173 3.08 11.16 8.75
N THR A 174 4.14 11.74 8.17
CA THR A 174 4.13 13.15 7.74
C THR A 174 3.03 13.40 6.70
N GLN A 175 2.83 12.50 5.74
CA GLN A 175 1.77 12.65 4.74
C GLN A 175 0.38 12.60 5.38
N LEU A 176 0.17 11.69 6.33
CA LEU A 176 -1.11 11.55 7.03
C LEU A 176 -1.44 12.80 7.86
N VAL A 177 -0.42 13.36 8.54
CA VAL A 177 -0.57 14.60 9.31
C VAL A 177 -0.85 15.79 8.39
N GLU A 178 -0.12 15.95 7.27
CA GLU A 178 -0.43 17.01 6.31
C GLU A 178 -1.84 16.88 5.74
N TRP A 179 -2.22 15.66 5.35
CA TRP A 179 -3.53 15.40 4.79
C TRP A 179 -4.66 15.69 5.78
N ILE A 180 -4.59 15.18 7.01
CA ILE A 180 -5.67 15.43 7.98
C ILE A 180 -5.80 16.94 8.23
N TYR A 181 -4.74 17.73 8.39
CA TYR A 181 -4.91 19.18 8.56
C TYR A 181 -5.28 19.96 7.29
N SER A 182 -5.16 19.37 6.10
CA SER A 182 -5.50 20.05 4.84
C SER A 182 -7.00 20.34 4.66
N ASN A 183 -7.87 19.57 5.33
CA ASN A 183 -9.32 19.76 5.27
C ASN A 183 -9.96 19.24 6.56
N SER A 184 -10.85 20.02 7.18
CA SER A 184 -11.55 19.66 8.42
C SER A 184 -12.46 18.43 8.25
N ALA A 185 -12.89 18.13 7.03
CA ALA A 185 -13.69 16.95 6.71
C ALA A 185 -12.89 15.64 6.75
N ASN A 186 -11.54 15.70 6.70
CA ASN A 186 -10.70 14.51 6.58
C ASN A 186 -10.70 13.69 7.88
N ARG A 187 -10.86 12.38 7.75
CA ARG A 187 -10.99 11.42 8.85
C ARG A 187 -10.25 10.12 8.63
N ILE A 188 -9.66 9.60 9.70
CA ILE A 188 -8.97 8.31 9.75
C ILE A 188 -9.81 7.33 10.57
N CYS A 189 -10.11 6.17 10.01
CA CYS A 189 -10.58 5.02 10.76
C CYS A 189 -9.42 4.04 10.98
N VAL A 190 -8.99 3.84 12.23
CA VAL A 190 -7.91 2.92 12.59
C VAL A 190 -8.49 1.59 13.08
N VAL A 191 -8.18 0.50 12.40
CA VAL A 191 -8.50 -0.87 12.83
C VAL A 191 -7.30 -1.46 13.58
N HIS A 192 -7.40 -1.55 14.90
CA HIS A 192 -6.34 -2.10 15.73
C HIS A 192 -6.87 -2.66 17.07
N PRO A 193 -6.44 -3.85 17.53
CA PRO A 193 -6.98 -4.47 18.75
C PRO A 193 -6.60 -3.75 20.04
N GLN A 194 -5.54 -2.94 20.03
CA GLN A 194 -5.01 -2.24 21.20
C GLN A 194 -4.74 -0.76 20.87
N PRO A 195 -5.77 0.08 20.76
CA PRO A 195 -5.62 1.45 20.26
C PRO A 195 -4.84 2.37 21.21
N VAL A 196 -5.04 2.25 22.52
CA VAL A 196 -4.29 3.04 23.52
C VAL A 196 -2.80 2.74 23.43
N SER A 197 -2.43 1.45 23.33
CA SER A 197 -1.02 1.04 23.15
C SER A 197 -0.46 1.53 21.81
N LEU A 198 -1.26 1.47 20.74
CA LEU A 198 -0.88 1.96 19.42
C LEU A 198 -0.59 3.46 19.43
N GLY A 199 -1.49 4.28 19.98
CA GLY A 199 -1.29 5.73 20.11
C GLY A 199 -0.03 6.07 20.93
N ASN A 200 0.19 5.36 22.04
CA ASN A 200 1.36 5.55 22.89
C ASN A 200 2.69 5.16 22.24
N SER A 201 2.67 4.16 21.35
CA SER A 201 3.85 3.63 20.65
C SER A 201 4.08 4.27 19.27
N ALA A 202 3.10 5.03 18.76
CA ALA A 202 3.24 5.79 17.52
C ALA A 202 4.43 6.76 17.58
N ARG A 203 4.96 7.13 16.42
CA ARG A 203 6.15 8.00 16.36
C ARG A 203 5.82 9.43 15.95
N GLY A 204 6.56 10.35 16.58
CA GLY A 204 6.62 11.75 16.17
C GLY A 204 5.25 12.44 16.24
N ALA A 205 4.86 13.08 15.15
CA ALA A 205 3.66 13.91 15.10
C ALA A 205 2.36 13.13 15.38
N ILE A 206 2.27 11.85 15.00
CA ILE A 206 1.06 11.05 15.22
C ILE A 206 0.80 10.89 16.72
N LYS A 207 1.81 10.47 17.50
CA LYS A 207 1.68 10.29 18.95
C LYS A 207 1.20 11.56 19.64
N ASN A 208 1.77 12.71 19.27
CA ASN A 208 1.45 13.99 19.89
C ASN A 208 0.07 14.55 19.50
N LYS A 209 -0.61 13.95 18.50
CA LYS A 209 -1.89 14.43 17.96
C LYS A 209 -3.02 13.43 18.12
N TRP A 210 -2.72 12.24 18.60
CA TRP A 210 -3.67 11.12 18.68
C TRP A 210 -4.91 11.50 19.49
N GLU A 211 -4.72 11.95 20.73
CA GLU A 211 -5.81 12.33 21.63
C GLU A 211 -6.63 13.50 21.08
N ASP A 212 -5.98 14.50 20.48
CA ASP A 212 -6.67 15.63 19.83
C ASP A 212 -7.53 15.16 18.66
N TRP A 213 -7.01 14.26 17.81
CA TRP A 213 -7.77 13.72 16.69
C TRP A 213 -8.95 12.85 17.13
N GLU A 214 -8.81 12.09 18.21
CA GLU A 214 -9.93 11.33 18.79
C GLU A 214 -10.99 12.28 19.36
N LYS A 215 -10.57 13.29 20.12
CA LYS A 215 -11.46 14.30 20.71
C LYS A 215 -12.23 15.07 19.64
N ASP A 216 -11.55 15.46 18.56
CA ASP A 216 -12.12 16.18 17.43
C ASP A 216 -12.89 15.26 16.46
N ARG A 217 -13.00 13.95 16.78
CA ARG A 217 -13.65 12.91 15.95
C ARG A 217 -13.08 12.81 14.53
N ARG A 218 -11.79 13.16 14.39
CA ARG A 218 -11.02 13.05 13.16
C ARG A 218 -10.28 11.72 13.06
N LEU A 219 -10.05 11.07 14.19
CA LEU A 219 -9.59 9.69 14.28
C LEU A 219 -10.68 8.89 14.99
N ILE A 220 -11.20 7.86 14.32
CA ILE A 220 -12.11 6.87 14.88
C ILE A 220 -11.36 5.55 14.96
N VAL A 221 -11.55 4.81 16.04
CA VAL A 221 -10.93 3.50 16.24
C VAL A 221 -11.97 2.41 16.17
N VAL A 222 -11.68 1.36 15.41
CA VAL A 222 -12.37 0.05 15.50
C VAL A 222 -11.45 -0.91 16.24
N PRO A 223 -11.73 -1.27 17.51
CA PRO A 223 -10.82 -2.02 18.37
C PRO A 223 -10.82 -3.52 18.07
N LYS A 224 -10.51 -3.88 16.82
CA LYS A 224 -10.50 -5.26 16.31
C LYS A 224 -9.18 -5.58 15.64
N ARG A 225 -8.88 -6.88 15.55
CA ARG A 225 -7.87 -7.39 14.62
C ARG A 225 -8.42 -7.31 13.19
N VAL A 226 -7.54 -7.10 12.22
CA VAL A 226 -7.90 -7.04 10.79
C VAL A 226 -8.62 -8.31 10.34
N GLU A 227 -8.26 -9.47 10.89
CA GLU A 227 -8.94 -10.74 10.60
C GLU A 227 -10.39 -10.84 11.10
N CYS A 228 -10.82 -9.92 11.99
CA CYS A 228 -12.13 -9.93 12.62
C CYS A 228 -13.01 -8.73 12.23
N VAL A 229 -12.48 -7.79 11.43
CA VAL A 229 -13.20 -6.59 11.01
C VAL A 229 -13.94 -6.86 9.71
N THR A 230 -15.15 -6.32 9.59
CA THR A 230 -15.89 -6.30 8.32
C THR A 230 -15.72 -4.95 7.61
N PHE A 231 -15.94 -4.93 6.30
CA PHE A 231 -15.95 -3.66 5.57
C PHE A 231 -17.05 -2.71 6.09
N GLU A 232 -18.20 -3.26 6.48
CA GLU A 232 -19.32 -2.48 6.98
C GLU A 232 -18.99 -1.71 8.25
N GLU A 233 -18.26 -2.32 9.19
CA GLU A 233 -17.81 -1.64 10.41
C GLU A 233 -16.86 -0.48 10.12
N ILE A 234 -15.96 -0.66 9.15
CA ILE A 234 -15.06 0.41 8.69
C ILE A 234 -15.88 1.54 8.05
N ARG A 235 -16.86 1.18 7.21
CA ARG A 235 -17.74 2.12 6.52
C ARG A 235 -18.58 2.92 7.51
N GLU A 236 -19.20 2.27 8.49
CA GLU A 236 -20.00 2.91 9.53
C GLU A 236 -19.15 3.88 10.38
N ALA A 237 -17.95 3.46 10.76
CA ALA A 237 -17.01 4.31 11.50
C ALA A 237 -16.67 5.61 10.76
N LEU A 238 -16.56 5.55 9.42
CA LEU A 238 -16.32 6.73 8.57
C LEU A 238 -17.62 7.50 8.26
N ALA A 239 -18.76 6.81 8.16
CA ALA A 239 -20.06 7.38 7.80
C ALA A 239 -20.71 8.20 8.91
N HIS A 240 -20.37 7.96 10.19
CA HIS A 240 -20.88 8.74 11.32
C HIS A 240 -20.42 10.21 11.26
N ARG A 241 -21.09 11.01 10.43
CA ARG A 241 -21.05 12.47 10.48
C ARG A 241 -21.92 12.88 11.66
N SER A 242 -21.32 13.41 12.71
CA SER A 242 -22.13 14.10 13.73
C SER A 242 -22.79 15.29 13.02
N ALA A 243 -24.12 15.36 13.05
CA ALA A 243 -24.80 16.61 12.76
C ALA A 243 -24.30 17.65 13.76
N SER A 244 -23.90 18.80 13.21
CA SER A 244 -23.54 20.08 13.85
C SER A 244 -23.67 20.17 15.36
#